data_AF-A0A9D5IMF0-F1
#
_entry.id   AF-A0A9D5IMF0-F1
#
_cell.length_a   1.000
_cell.length_b   1.000
_cell.length_c   1.000
_cell.angle_alpha   90.00
_cell.angle_beta   90.00
_cell.angle_gamma   90.00
#
_symmetry.space_group_name_H-M   'P 1'
#
loop_
_entity.id
_entity.type
_entity.pdbx_description
1 polymer ?
#
loop_
_entity_poly.entity_id
_entity_poly.type
_entity_poly.pdbx_seq_one_letter_code
_entity_poly.pdbx_strand_id
1 'polypeptide(L)'
;MSTRPVNPGADYAVVMDGLDLVVVQQIDPDLTEGTNVTATATGVTAMQRFPRTETVGVGDGEIGATSSSFTLVKGTQLTFAPKARDRVIDADGVVWEIEDVTTGGFGTLYLCPDCVRKR
;
A
#
# COMPACT_ATOMS: atom_id res chain seq x y z
N MET A 1 -21.45 29.54 16.15
CA MET A 1 -20.53 28.49 15.63
C MET A 1 -19.81 29.09 14.43
N SER A 2 -18.51 29.35 14.54
CA SER A 2 -17.72 29.87 13.42
C SER A 2 -17.36 28.71 12.51
N THR A 3 -17.86 28.70 11.28
CA THR A 3 -17.45 27.73 10.26
C THR A 3 -16.00 28.03 9.91
N ARG A 4 -15.07 27.21 10.39
CA ARG A 4 -13.66 27.31 10.02
C ARG A 4 -13.59 27.31 8.48
N PRO A 5 -12.88 28.27 7.86
CA PRO A 5 -12.73 28.28 6.41
C PRO A 5 -12.14 26.94 5.98
N VAL A 6 -12.89 26.18 5.19
CA VAL A 6 -12.39 24.94 4.59
C VAL A 6 -11.34 25.35 3.57
N ASN A 7 -10.09 24.97 3.81
CA ASN A 7 -9.01 25.16 2.86
C ASN A 7 -8.60 23.77 2.39
N PRO A 8 -9.18 23.28 1.28
CA PRO A 8 -8.95 21.91 0.83
C PRO A 8 -7.47 21.56 0.70
N GLY A 9 -6.61 22.50 0.28
CA GLY A 9 -5.17 22.25 0.15
C GLY A 9 -4.46 22.10 1.50
N ALA A 10 -4.77 22.95 2.47
CA ALA A 10 -4.16 22.87 3.81
C ALA A 10 -4.76 21.73 4.65
N ASP A 11 -6.06 21.50 4.54
CA ASP A 11 -6.74 20.38 5.20
C ASP A 11 -6.28 19.04 4.59
N TYR A 12 -6.00 18.99 3.29
CA TYR A 12 -5.36 17.84 2.65
C TYR A 12 -3.92 17.65 3.15
N ALA A 13 -3.11 18.72 3.25
CA ALA A 13 -1.74 18.64 3.76
C ALA A 13 -1.67 18.13 5.21
N VAL A 14 -2.63 18.48 6.07
CA VAL A 14 -2.72 17.96 7.45
C VAL A 14 -3.13 16.48 7.47
N VAL A 15 -3.98 16.03 6.55
CA VAL A 15 -4.23 14.59 6.33
C VAL A 15 -2.97 13.89 5.80
N MET A 16 -2.15 14.60 5.02
CA MET A 16 -0.89 14.07 4.49
C MET A 16 0.26 14.00 5.52
N ASP A 17 0.14 14.66 6.68
CA ASP A 17 1.18 14.71 7.73
C ASP A 17 1.34 13.36 8.49
N GLY A 18 0.50 12.38 8.18
CA GLY A 18 0.62 10.97 8.61
C GLY A 18 0.95 10.01 7.47
N LEU A 19 1.53 10.49 6.37
CA LEU A 19 1.89 9.66 5.23
C LEU A 19 3.37 9.34 5.24
N ASP A 20 3.65 8.04 5.12
CA ASP A 20 4.99 7.54 4.92
C ASP A 20 5.32 7.47 3.43
N LEU A 21 6.62 7.47 3.15
CA LEU A 21 7.14 7.23 1.82
C LEU A 21 7.45 5.74 1.67
N VAL A 22 6.81 5.10 0.70
CA VAL A 22 6.98 3.67 0.41
C VAL A 22 7.64 3.47 -0.94
N VAL A 23 8.15 2.26 -1.16
CA VAL A 23 8.56 1.78 -2.48
C VAL A 23 7.48 0.81 -2.99
N VAL A 24 7.04 0.99 -4.23
CA VAL A 24 6.11 0.08 -4.90
C VAL A 24 6.85 -0.63 -6.02
N GLN A 25 6.80 -1.95 -6.04
CA GLN A 25 7.40 -2.79 -7.06
C GLN A 25 6.32 -3.51 -7.85
N GLN A 26 6.35 -3.36 -9.18
CA GLN A 26 5.52 -4.16 -10.06
C GLN A 26 6.17 -5.53 -10.25
N ILE A 27 5.41 -6.59 -10.00
CA ILE A 27 5.88 -7.97 -10.07
C ILE A 27 5.26 -8.68 -11.27
N ASP A 28 6.10 -9.26 -12.12
CA ASP A 28 5.68 -10.22 -13.13
C ASP A 28 5.75 -11.64 -12.55
N PRO A 29 4.61 -12.30 -12.27
CA PRO A 29 4.61 -13.61 -11.64
C PRO A 29 5.16 -14.73 -12.54
N ASP A 30 5.31 -14.49 -13.85
CA ASP A 30 5.79 -15.49 -14.80
C ASP A 30 7.33 -15.54 -14.84
N LEU A 31 7.99 -14.56 -14.23
CA LEU A 31 9.44 -14.48 -14.13
C LEU A 31 9.96 -15.11 -12.82
N THR A 32 11.22 -15.54 -12.85
CA THR A 32 11.87 -16.12 -11.68
C THR A 32 11.99 -15.09 -10.55
N GLU A 33 11.71 -15.52 -9.32
CA GLU A 33 11.84 -14.70 -8.12
C GLU A 33 13.25 -14.09 -8.02
N GLY A 34 13.32 -12.79 -7.69
CA GLY A 34 14.56 -12.00 -7.69
C GLY A 34 14.85 -11.28 -9.01
N THR A 35 14.23 -11.72 -10.11
CA THR A 35 14.26 -11.04 -11.43
C THR A 35 12.88 -10.59 -11.90
N ASN A 36 11.85 -10.88 -11.11
CA ASN A 36 10.45 -10.64 -11.41
C ASN A 36 9.98 -9.19 -11.20
N VAL A 37 10.86 -8.29 -10.74
CA VAL A 37 10.54 -6.87 -10.61
C VAL A 37 10.68 -6.19 -11.97
N THR A 38 9.57 -5.78 -12.57
CA THR A 38 9.55 -5.14 -13.90
C THR A 38 9.56 -3.61 -13.84
N ALA A 39 9.06 -3.03 -12.74
CA ALA A 39 9.10 -1.60 -12.49
C ALA A 39 9.21 -1.31 -10.98
N THR A 40 9.84 -0.19 -10.63
CA THR A 40 9.96 0.28 -9.25
C THR A 40 9.60 1.77 -9.19
N ALA A 41 8.69 2.12 -8.28
CA ALA A 41 8.34 3.50 -7.93
C ALA A 41 8.80 3.78 -6.50
N THR A 42 9.69 4.76 -6.32
CA THR A 42 10.24 5.14 -5.00
C THR A 42 9.66 6.45 -4.51
N GLY A 43 9.51 6.61 -3.19
CA GLY A 43 8.98 7.85 -2.61
C GLY A 43 7.50 8.03 -2.93
N VAL A 44 6.76 6.91 -3.06
CA VAL A 44 5.31 6.94 -3.23
C VAL A 44 4.70 7.30 -1.89
N THR A 45 3.91 8.35 -1.86
CA THR A 45 3.22 8.76 -0.63
C THR A 45 2.10 7.76 -0.31
N ALA A 46 2.10 7.20 0.89
CA ALA A 46 1.12 6.21 1.31
C ALA A 46 0.63 6.42 2.74
N MET A 47 -0.65 6.10 2.96
CA MET A 47 -1.22 5.96 4.30
C MET A 47 -1.29 4.48 4.65
N GLN A 48 -0.57 4.06 5.68
CA GLN A 48 -0.65 2.70 6.21
C GLN A 48 -1.59 2.66 7.41
N ARG A 49 -2.52 1.70 7.44
CA ARG A 49 -3.29 1.39 8.65
C ARG A 49 -2.51 0.45 9.56
N PHE A 50 -2.76 0.53 10.87
CA PHE A 50 -2.16 -0.37 11.84
C PHE A 50 -2.26 -1.84 11.40
N PRO A 51 -1.12 -2.56 11.34
CA PRO A 51 -1.11 -3.98 11.03
C PRO A 51 -2.00 -4.78 11.98
N ARG A 52 -2.68 -5.78 11.44
CA ARG A 52 -3.45 -6.77 12.19
C ARG A 52 -2.83 -8.13 11.94
N THR A 53 -2.70 -8.91 13.00
CA THR A 53 -2.29 -10.31 12.89
C THR A 53 -3.51 -11.16 13.09
N GLU A 54 -3.81 -11.98 12.09
CA GLU A 54 -4.87 -12.98 12.15
C GLU A 54 -4.23 -14.36 12.05
N THR A 55 -4.70 -15.28 12.89
CA THR A 55 -4.33 -16.69 12.83
C THR A 55 -5.46 -17.45 12.16
N VAL A 56 -5.11 -18.16 11.10
CA VAL A 56 -6.05 -19.05 10.41
C VAL A 56 -5.58 -20.48 10.64
N GLY A 57 -6.49 -21.33 11.11
CA GLY A 57 -6.25 -22.77 11.23
C GLY A 57 -6.21 -23.41 9.84
N VAL A 58 -5.12 -24.10 9.51
CA VAL A 58 -4.96 -24.84 8.26
C VAL A 58 -4.53 -26.27 8.60
N GLY A 59 -5.47 -27.22 8.46
CA GLY A 59 -5.25 -28.60 8.90
C GLY A 59 -5.04 -28.68 10.42
N ASP A 60 -3.95 -29.33 10.83
CA ASP A 60 -3.57 -29.49 12.25
C ASP A 60 -2.66 -28.36 12.77
N GLY A 61 -2.43 -27.30 11.99
CA GLY A 61 -1.55 -26.19 12.34
C GLY A 61 -2.22 -24.82 12.28
N GLU A 62 -1.62 -23.83 12.96
CA GLU A 62 -2.00 -22.43 12.86
C GLU A 62 -1.00 -21.67 11.99
N ILE A 63 -1.51 -20.95 10.99
CA ILE A 63 -0.71 -20.02 10.19
C ILE A 63 -1.12 -18.60 10.57
N GLY A 64 -0.20 -17.87 11.19
CA GLY A 64 -0.34 -16.44 11.42
C GLY A 64 0.02 -15.64 10.17
N ALA A 65 -0.92 -14.83 9.68
CA ALA A 65 -0.70 -13.84 8.64
C ALA A 65 -0.84 -12.44 9.26
N THR A 66 0.08 -11.54 8.92
CA THR A 66 -0.05 -10.12 9.27
C THR A 66 -0.52 -9.39 8.03
N SER A 67 -1.65 -8.70 8.11
CA SER A 67 -2.19 -7.85 7.05
C SER A 67 -2.23 -6.39 7.48
N SER A 68 -2.22 -5.49 6.50
CA SER A 68 -2.38 -4.06 6.69
C SER A 68 -3.10 -3.48 5.47
N SER A 69 -3.73 -2.32 5.63
CA SER A 69 -4.31 -1.60 4.49
C SER A 69 -3.43 -0.42 4.12
N PHE A 70 -3.17 -0.24 2.83
CA PHE A 70 -2.44 0.91 2.29
C PHE A 70 -3.35 1.76 1.39
N THR A 71 -3.24 3.07 1.51
CA THR A 71 -3.76 4.03 0.52
C THR A 71 -2.59 4.70 -0.17
N LEU A 72 -2.31 4.30 -1.41
CA LEU A 72 -1.24 4.85 -2.24
C LEU A 72 -1.77 6.06 -3.01
N VAL A 73 -1.08 7.19 -2.90
CA VAL A 73 -1.44 8.41 -3.62
C VAL A 73 -0.77 8.37 -5.00
N LYS A 74 -1.56 8.42 -6.06
CA LYS A 74 -1.07 8.48 -7.45
C LYS A 74 -0.46 9.86 -7.72
N GLY A 75 0.81 10.02 -7.35
CA GLY A 75 1.67 11.15 -7.72
C GLY A 75 2.47 10.88 -9.00
N THR A 76 3.45 11.74 -9.29
CA THR A 76 4.36 11.58 -10.44
C THR A 76 5.31 10.39 -10.29
N GLN A 77 5.51 9.91 -9.05
CA GLN A 77 6.38 8.80 -8.70
C GLN A 77 5.79 7.45 -9.13
N LEU A 78 4.47 7.31 -9.04
CA LEU A 78 3.76 6.07 -9.34
C LEU A 78 3.32 6.05 -10.81
N THR A 79 4.20 5.58 -11.68
CA THR A 79 4.04 5.61 -13.14
C THR A 79 3.22 4.45 -13.70
N PHE A 80 2.92 3.44 -12.89
CA PHE A 80 2.12 2.28 -13.25
C PHE A 80 0.92 2.12 -12.31
N ALA A 81 -0.08 1.35 -12.74
CA ALA A 81 -1.19 0.97 -11.87
C ALA A 81 -0.77 -0.25 -11.04
N PRO A 82 -0.74 -0.15 -9.69
CA PRO A 82 -0.52 -1.32 -8.84
C PRO A 82 -1.60 -2.37 -9.07
N LYS A 83 -1.22 -3.64 -8.98
CA LYS A 83 -2.12 -4.79 -9.11
C LYS A 83 -1.82 -5.85 -8.07
N ALA A 84 -2.66 -6.87 -8.00
CA ALA A 84 -2.40 -8.06 -7.20
C ALA A 84 -0.99 -8.63 -7.46
N ARG A 85 -0.35 -9.12 -6.41
CA ARG A 85 1.02 -9.63 -6.33
C ARG A 85 2.14 -8.60 -6.47
N ASP A 86 1.83 -7.34 -6.76
CA ASP A 86 2.81 -6.28 -6.63
C ASP A 86 3.20 -6.10 -5.15
N ARG A 87 4.32 -5.43 -4.89
CA ARG A 87 4.86 -5.29 -3.53
C ARG A 87 4.89 -3.84 -3.10
N VAL A 88 4.55 -3.59 -1.84
CA VAL A 88 4.76 -2.32 -1.13
C VAL A 88 5.83 -2.57 -0.07
N ILE A 89 6.87 -1.73 -0.05
CA ILE A 89 7.93 -1.78 0.95
C ILE A 89 7.79 -0.51 1.79
N ASP A 90 7.48 -0.67 3.07
CA ASP A 90 7.30 0.46 3.98
C ASP A 90 8.65 1.09 4.41
N ALA A 91 8.57 2.16 5.19
CA ALA A 91 9.75 2.90 5.66
C ALA A 91 10.68 2.05 6.53
N ASP A 92 10.14 1.02 7.20
CA ASP A 92 10.89 0.07 8.02
C ASP A 92 11.49 -1.08 7.19
N GLY A 93 11.25 -1.09 5.87
CA GLY A 93 11.74 -2.12 4.95
C GLY A 93 10.90 -3.40 4.96
N VAL A 94 9.72 -3.39 5.59
CA VAL A 94 8.83 -4.55 5.58
C VAL A 94 8.15 -4.66 4.22
N VAL A 95 8.18 -5.86 3.66
CA VAL A 95 7.56 -6.16 2.36
C VAL A 95 6.13 -6.63 2.56
N TRP A 96 5.21 -5.97 1.89
CA TRP A 96 3.80 -6.28 1.84
C TRP A 96 3.43 -6.67 0.41
N GLU A 97 2.79 -7.82 0.21
CA GLU A 97 2.22 -8.21 -1.08
C GLU A 97 0.79 -7.69 -1.17
N ILE A 98 0.46 -7.10 -2.32
CA ILE A 98 -0.87 -6.60 -2.62
C ILE A 98 -1.78 -7.78 -3.00
N GLU A 99 -2.85 -8.03 -2.25
CA GLU A 99 -3.88 -9.02 -2.65
C GLU A 99 -4.87 -8.43 -3.64
N ASP A 100 -5.36 -7.23 -3.37
CA ASP A 100 -6.36 -6.53 -4.19
C ASP A 100 -6.07 -5.03 -4.25
N VAL A 101 -6.52 -4.38 -5.33
CA VAL A 101 -6.41 -2.93 -5.52
C VAL A 101 -7.75 -2.37 -5.96
N THR A 102 -8.26 -1.43 -5.18
CA THR A 102 -9.42 -0.63 -5.57
C THR A 102 -9.00 0.81 -5.82
N THR A 103 -9.55 1.45 -6.85
CA THR A 103 -9.30 2.87 -7.12
C THR A 103 -10.26 3.74 -6.31
N GLY A 104 -9.73 4.53 -5.38
CA GLY A 104 -10.49 5.55 -4.65
C GLY A 104 -10.54 6.89 -5.43
N GLY A 105 -11.39 7.81 -4.96
CA GLY A 105 -11.50 9.23 -5.38
C GLY A 105 -10.99 9.56 -6.79
N PHE A 106 -11.87 9.65 -7.79
CA PHE A 106 -11.55 10.01 -9.19
C PHE A 106 -10.33 9.29 -9.83
N GLY A 107 -9.83 8.18 -9.27
CA GLY A 107 -8.70 7.41 -9.79
C GLY A 107 -7.31 7.93 -9.41
N THR A 108 -7.22 8.84 -8.42
CA THR A 108 -5.95 9.36 -7.90
C THR A 108 -5.43 8.60 -6.68
N LEU A 109 -6.22 7.66 -6.15
CA LEU A 109 -5.86 6.84 -5.00
C LEU A 109 -5.96 5.36 -5.38
N TYR A 110 -4.95 4.58 -5.03
CA TYR A 110 -5.04 3.12 -5.04
C TYR A 110 -5.13 2.63 -3.60
N LEU A 111 -6.17 1.86 -3.29
CA LEU A 111 -6.36 1.25 -1.99
C LEU A 111 -6.01 -0.22 -2.09
N CYS A 112 -5.05 -0.67 -1.28
CA CYS A 112 -4.81 -2.07 -0.98
C CYS A 112 -5.48 -2.37 0.36
N PRO A 113 -6.71 -2.92 0.40
CA PRO A 113 -7.39 -3.20 1.66
C PRO A 113 -6.69 -4.31 2.46
N ASP A 114 -6.13 -5.30 1.74
CA ASP A 114 -5.56 -6.52 2.30
C ASP A 114 -4.13 -6.75 1.78
N CYS A 115 -3.19 -5.92 2.20
CA CYS A 115 -1.77 -6.14 1.91
C CYS A 115 -1.19 -7.10 2.95
N VAL A 116 -0.57 -8.19 2.53
CA VAL A 116 -0.08 -9.26 3.42
C VAL A 116 1.43 -9.20 3.58
N ARG A 117 1.92 -9.22 4.81
CA ARG A 117 3.36 -9.21 5.12
C ARG A 117 4.04 -10.47 4.58
N LYS A 118 5.06 -10.31 3.73
CA LYS A 118 5.97 -11.39 3.32
C LYS A 118 7.00 -11.64 4.43
N ARG A 119 7.32 -12.91 4.65
CA ARG A 119 8.34 -13.37 5.61
C ARG A 119 9.70 -13.46 4.94
#